data_AF-A0A8J3DXZ4-F1
#
_entry.id   AF-A0A8J3DXZ4-F1
#
_cell.length_a   1.000
_cell.length_b   1.000
_cell.length_c   1.000
_cell.angle_alpha   90.00
_cell.angle_beta   90.00
_cell.angle_gamma   90.00
#
_symmetry.space_group_name_H-M   'P 1'
#
loop_
_entity.id
_entity.type
_entity.pdbx_description
1 polymer ?
#
loop_
_entity_poly.entity_id
_entity_poly.type
_entity_poly.pdbx_seq_one_letter_code
_entity_poly.pdbx_strand_id
1 'polypeptide(L)'
;MGKPSLFSPLFLIGEIRIGTISDASVMNLGNNEMSHFASHKKQNQGFGSITGDNHSIDNIRTLLNDPDFIDMLSDGKETTLPQWLEDMLTQQLKNKETDREDGDNP
;
A
#
# COMPACT_ATOMS: atom_id res chain seq x y z
N MET A 1 -7.74 -38.94 40.57
CA MET A 1 -7.67 -37.50 40.25
C MET A 1 -6.67 -37.32 39.12
N GLY A 2 -7.12 -37.14 37.88
CA GLY A 2 -6.23 -37.01 36.72
C GLY A 2 -5.58 -35.63 36.65
N LYS A 3 -4.29 -35.57 36.32
CA LYS A 3 -3.56 -34.31 36.10
C LYS A 3 -4.25 -33.52 34.97
N PRO A 4 -4.46 -32.19 35.10
CA PRO A 4 -4.99 -31.41 34.00
C PRO A 4 -4.02 -31.48 32.81
N SER A 5 -4.52 -31.88 31.65
CA SER A 5 -3.79 -31.83 30.39
C SER A 5 -3.41 -30.38 30.09
N LEU A 6 -2.14 -30.13 29.76
CA LEU A 6 -1.64 -28.83 29.30
C LEU A 6 -2.29 -28.37 27.97
N PHE A 7 -3.08 -29.24 27.33
CA PHE A 7 -3.77 -28.99 26.07
C PHE A 7 -5.27 -29.33 26.16
N SER A 8 -6.00 -28.71 27.08
CA SER A 8 -7.46 -28.75 27.07
C SER A 8 -8.04 -27.37 26.74
N PRO A 9 -8.28 -27.04 25.47
CA PRO A 9 -8.88 -25.79 25.10
C PRO A 9 -10.41 -25.96 25.10
N LEU A 10 -11.05 -26.00 26.27
CA LEU A 10 -12.50 -25.79 26.28
C LEU A 10 -12.76 -24.30 26.05
N PHE A 11 -12.83 -23.89 24.78
CA PHE A 11 -13.23 -22.55 24.39
C PHE A 11 -14.75 -22.47 24.34
N LEU A 12 -15.37 -22.15 25.48
CA LEU A 12 -16.80 -21.88 25.53
C LEU A 12 -17.05 -20.42 25.16
N ILE A 13 -17.32 -20.18 23.88
CA ILE A 13 -17.55 -18.85 23.35
C ILE A 13 -19.06 -18.69 23.15
N GLY A 14 -19.68 -17.84 23.97
CA GLY A 14 -21.12 -17.57 23.92
C GLY A 14 -21.53 -16.81 22.66
N GLU A 15 -20.86 -15.70 22.36
CA GLU A 15 -21.09 -14.94 21.13
C GLU A 15 -19.85 -14.13 20.74
N ILE A 16 -19.55 -14.07 19.45
CA ILE A 16 -18.61 -13.11 18.87
C ILE A 16 -19.34 -12.34 17.77
N ARG A 17 -19.48 -11.02 17.95
CA ARG A 17 -20.00 -10.12 16.93
C ARG A 17 -18.84 -9.32 16.36
N ILE A 18 -18.57 -9.50 15.08
CA ILE A 18 -17.58 -8.74 14.34
C ILE A 18 -18.34 -7.83 13.38
N GLY A 19 -18.21 -6.52 13.56
CA GLY A 19 -18.85 -5.53 12.69
C GLY A 19 -18.13 -5.42 11.36
N THR A 20 -16.85 -5.06 11.40
CA THR A 20 -16.00 -4.94 10.22
C THR A 20 -14.58 -5.32 10.58
N ILE A 21 -13.93 -6.11 9.73
CA ILE A 21 -12.47 -6.24 9.68
C ILE A 21 -12.09 -5.69 8.32
N SER A 22 -11.29 -4.63 8.29
CA SER A 22 -10.78 -4.09 7.05
C SER A 22 -9.28 -3.97 7.12
N ASP A 23 -8.66 -4.15 5.96
CA ASP A 23 -7.33 -3.66 5.63
C ASP A 23 -6.18 -4.28 6.41
N ALA A 24 -5.33 -5.01 5.69
CA ALA A 24 -4.07 -5.52 6.21
C ALA A 24 -4.15 -6.16 7.62
N SER A 25 -5.28 -6.83 7.89
CA SER A 25 -5.68 -7.23 9.23
C SER A 25 -5.89 -8.73 9.30
N VAL A 26 -5.57 -9.31 10.46
CA VAL A 26 -5.86 -10.70 10.78
C VAL A 26 -6.50 -10.77 12.16
N MET A 27 -7.56 -11.57 12.26
CA MET A 27 -8.17 -11.94 13.54
C MET A 27 -7.91 -13.42 13.77
N ASN A 28 -7.34 -13.75 14.92
CA ASN A 28 -7.01 -15.12 15.27
C ASN A 28 -7.54 -15.49 16.66
N LEU A 29 -8.12 -16.68 16.80
CA LEU A 29 -8.80 -17.13 18.01
C LEU A 29 -8.41 -18.57 18.34
N GLY A 30 -8.24 -18.87 19.62
CA GLY A 30 -7.76 -20.17 20.09
C GLY A 30 -6.25 -20.19 20.29
N ASN A 31 -5.66 -21.39 20.31
CA ASN A 31 -4.21 -21.56 20.48
C ASN A 31 -3.51 -21.45 19.12
N ASN A 32 -2.92 -20.30 18.83
CA ASN A 32 -2.32 -20.04 17.53
C ASN A 32 -0.88 -19.55 17.66
N GLU A 33 0.00 -20.12 16.85
CA GLU A 33 1.35 -19.65 16.62
C GLU A 33 1.38 -18.91 15.29
N MET A 34 1.21 -17.59 15.32
CA MET A 34 1.30 -16.75 14.12
C MET A 34 2.75 -16.33 13.91
N SER A 35 3.39 -16.88 12.89
CA SER A 35 4.73 -16.45 12.46
C SER A 35 4.68 -15.88 11.05
N HIS A 36 5.53 -14.89 10.78
CA HIS A 36 5.74 -14.31 9.45
C HIS A 36 4.50 -13.69 8.78
N PHE A 37 3.52 -13.22 9.55
CA PHE A 37 2.43 -12.42 8.98
C PHE A 37 2.97 -11.06 8.54
N ALA A 38 2.94 -10.80 7.24
CA ALA A 38 3.22 -9.51 6.65
C ALA A 38 1.98 -9.08 5.86
N SER A 39 1.59 -7.82 6.01
CA SER A 39 0.51 -7.27 5.23
C SER A 39 0.83 -5.86 4.79
N HIS A 40 0.65 -5.62 3.50
CA HIS A 40 0.96 -4.37 2.84
C HIS A 40 -0.31 -3.89 2.16
N LYS A 41 -0.74 -2.69 2.51
CA LYS A 41 -1.88 -2.05 1.89
C LYS A 41 -1.44 -0.73 1.29
N LYS A 42 -1.63 -0.59 -0.01
CA LYS A 42 -1.59 0.69 -0.71
C LYS A 42 -3.03 1.08 -1.05
N GLN A 43 -3.46 2.26 -0.62
CA GLN A 43 -4.78 2.79 -0.92
C GLN A 43 -4.65 4.15 -1.57
N ASN A 44 -5.05 4.22 -2.83
CA ASN A 44 -5.11 5.45 -3.58
C ASN A 44 -6.58 5.81 -3.79
N GLN A 45 -7.06 6.71 -2.95
CA GLN A 45 -8.45 7.16 -2.99
C GLN A 45 -8.50 8.59 -3.51
N GLY A 46 -8.98 8.75 -4.75
CA GLY A 46 -9.07 10.06 -5.39
C GLY A 46 -10.38 10.81 -5.10
N PHE A 47 -11.35 10.16 -4.48
CA PHE A 47 -12.51 10.81 -3.89
C PHE A 47 -12.98 10.03 -2.64
N GLY A 48 -13.36 10.76 -1.58
CA GLY A 48 -13.58 10.25 -0.22
C GLY A 48 -14.77 9.29 -0.04
N SER A 49 -15.15 9.03 1.22
CA SER A 49 -16.31 8.21 1.55
C SER A 49 -17.57 9.07 1.66
N ILE A 50 -18.69 8.61 1.09
CA ILE A 50 -20.00 9.25 1.18
C ILE A 50 -20.89 8.35 2.03
N THR A 51 -21.47 8.88 3.11
CA THR A 51 -22.31 8.09 4.03
C THR A 51 -23.58 8.85 4.41
N GLY A 52 -24.73 8.16 4.50
CA GLY A 52 -26.06 8.74 4.76
C GLY A 52 -26.93 8.85 3.51
N ASP A 53 -28.09 9.51 3.63
CA ASP A 53 -29.10 9.60 2.56
C ASP A 53 -29.10 10.99 1.88
N ASN A 54 -29.58 11.05 0.63
CA ASN A 54 -29.81 12.29 -0.14
C ASN A 54 -28.56 13.07 -0.59
N HIS A 55 -27.44 12.38 -0.82
CA HIS A 55 -26.23 12.98 -1.40
C HIS A 55 -26.40 13.24 -2.89
N SER A 56 -26.32 14.51 -3.32
CA SER A 56 -26.14 14.88 -4.73
C SER A 56 -24.67 15.24 -4.95
N ILE A 57 -24.07 14.61 -5.95
CA ILE A 57 -22.66 14.77 -6.25
C ILE A 57 -22.52 15.10 -7.73
N ASP A 58 -22.18 16.35 -7.99
CA ASP A 58 -22.07 16.88 -9.34
C ASP A 58 -20.67 17.45 -9.58
N ASN A 59 -20.14 17.23 -10.78
CA ASN A 59 -18.87 17.80 -11.27
C ASN A 59 -17.58 17.41 -10.53
N ILE A 60 -17.48 16.22 -9.92
CA ILE A 60 -16.19 15.75 -9.39
C ILE A 60 -15.24 15.40 -10.55
N ARG A 61 -14.06 16.02 -10.54
CA ARG A 61 -12.92 15.61 -11.35
C ARG A 61 -11.77 15.21 -10.45
N THR A 62 -11.48 13.92 -10.42
CA THR A 62 -10.40 13.34 -9.65
C THR A 62 -9.29 12.89 -10.60
N LEU A 63 -8.06 13.31 -10.33
CA LEU A 63 -6.86 12.79 -11.00
C LEU A 63 -5.94 12.24 -9.92
N LEU A 64 -5.67 10.95 -9.98
CA LEU A 64 -4.81 10.26 -9.04
C LEU A 64 -3.67 9.63 -9.82
N ASN A 65 -2.51 10.28 -9.75
CA ASN A 65 -1.29 9.82 -10.40
C ASN A 65 -0.35 9.30 -9.30
N ASP A 66 -0.27 7.99 -9.20
CA ASP A 66 0.66 7.33 -8.30
C ASP A 66 1.61 6.45 -9.14
N PRO A 67 2.87 6.88 -9.32
CA PRO A 67 3.84 6.07 -10.02
C PRO A 67 4.26 4.88 -9.14
N ASP A 68 3.54 3.76 -9.28
CA ASP A 68 3.81 2.50 -8.58
C ASP A 68 5.27 2.04 -8.66
N PHE A 69 5.99 2.46 -9.71
CA PHE A 69 7.40 2.17 -9.92
C PHE A 69 8.34 2.86 -8.91
N ILE A 70 8.05 4.08 -8.47
CA ILE A 70 8.89 4.83 -7.51
C ILE A 70 8.82 4.16 -6.12
N ASP A 71 7.64 3.73 -5.72
CA ASP A 71 7.43 3.07 -4.43
C ASP A 71 8.08 1.68 -4.38
N MET A 72 7.98 0.92 -5.47
CA MET A 72 8.60 -0.41 -5.58
C MET A 72 10.14 -0.33 -5.60
N LEU A 73 10.70 0.74 -6.19
CA LEU A 73 12.14 0.96 -6.26
C LEU A 73 12.75 1.36 -4.90
N SER A 74 11.97 1.98 -4.01
CA SER A 74 12.45 2.53 -2.74
C SER A 74 12.56 1.49 -1.61
N ASP A 75 11.85 0.36 -1.69
CA ASP A 75 11.86 -0.70 -0.66
C ASP A 75 12.97 -1.75 -0.91
N GLY A 76 13.59 -1.72 -2.08
CA GLY A 76 14.72 -2.56 -2.45
C GLY A 76 16.05 -1.96 -1.97
N LYS A 77 16.51 -2.35 -0.79
CA LYS A 77 17.92 -2.19 -0.41
C LYS A 77 18.79 -2.81 -1.51
N GLU A 78 19.58 -1.99 -2.19
CA GLU A 78 20.62 -2.39 -3.15
C GLU A 78 20.10 -3.19 -4.35
N THR A 79 19.30 -2.57 -5.22
CA THR A 79 19.15 -3.09 -6.59
C THR A 79 19.32 -1.95 -7.57
N THR A 80 20.42 -2.05 -8.33
CA THR A 80 20.80 -1.21 -9.46
C THR A 80 19.57 -0.72 -10.22
N LEU A 81 19.53 0.59 -10.51
CA LEU A 81 18.46 1.19 -11.31
C LEU A 81 18.29 0.37 -12.61
N PRO A 82 17.06 0.02 -13.01
CA PRO A 82 16.85 -0.66 -14.27
C PRO A 82 17.38 0.17 -15.44
N GLN A 83 18.03 -0.47 -16.43
CA GLN A 83 18.69 0.21 -17.56
C GLN A 83 17.79 1.22 -18.28
N TRP A 84 16.51 0.89 -18.45
CA TRP A 84 15.54 1.77 -19.12
C TRP A 84 15.32 3.10 -18.37
N LEU A 85 15.47 3.12 -17.04
CA LEU A 85 15.34 4.32 -16.23
C LEU A 85 16.58 5.21 -16.35
N GLU A 86 17.76 4.59 -16.39
CA GLU A 86 19.02 5.30 -16.66
C GLU A 86 19.01 5.96 -18.04
N ASP A 87 18.53 5.23 -19.06
CA ASP A 87 18.42 5.73 -20.42
C ASP A 87 17.45 6.93 -20.49
N MET A 88 16.33 6.87 -19.75
CA MET A 88 15.34 7.95 -19.71
C MET A 88 15.86 9.19 -18.98
N LEU A 89 16.57 9.02 -17.86
CA LEU A 89 17.25 10.12 -17.15
C LEU A 89 18.31 10.78 -18.04
N THR A 90 19.09 9.96 -18.74
CA THR A 90 20.14 10.44 -19.66
C THR A 90 19.53 11.22 -20.83
N GLN A 91 18.39 10.77 -21.37
CA GLN A 91 17.67 11.52 -22.40
C GLN A 91 17.14 12.87 -21.89
N GLN A 92 16.58 12.91 -20.68
CA GLN A 92 16.10 14.19 -20.11
C GLN A 92 17.24 15.16 -19.80
N LEU A 93 18.39 14.68 -19.34
CA LEU A 93 19.58 15.51 -19.12
C LEU A 93 20.13 16.06 -20.44
N LYS A 94 20.24 15.22 -21.49
CA LYS A 94 20.67 15.67 -22.82
C LYS A 94 19.75 16.74 -23.40
N ASN A 95 18.43 16.53 -23.35
CA ASN A 95 17.47 17.50 -23.84
C ASN A 95 17.58 18.84 -23.09
N LYS A 96 17.81 18.79 -21.78
CA LYS A 96 17.98 19.99 -20.94
C LYS A 96 19.32 20.71 -21.15
N GLU A 97 20.35 20.00 -21.61
CA GLU A 97 21.62 20.61 -22.04
C GLU A 97 21.49 21.27 -23.42
N THR A 98 20.72 20.66 -24.34
CA THR A 98 20.46 21.27 -25.66
C THR A 98 19.68 22.58 -25.51
N ASP A 99 18.74 22.64 -24.57
CA ASP A 99 17.99 23.87 -24.25
C ASP A 99 18.86 24.98 -23.59
N ARG A 100 20.05 24.65 -23.07
CA ARG A 100 20.97 25.63 -22.45
C ARG A 100 22.06 26.11 -23.41
N GLU A 101 22.45 25.32 -24.39
CA GLU A 101 23.41 25.72 -25.42
C GLU A 101 22.82 26.72 -26.43
N ASP A 102 21.48 26.76 -26.57
CA ASP A 102 20.78 27.77 -27.38
C ASP A 102 20.48 29.08 -26.60
N GLY A 103 20.84 29.14 -25.31
CA GLY A 103 20.49 30.24 -24.39
C GLY A 103 21.60 31.25 -24.08
N ASP A 104 22.85 30.99 -24.47
CA ASP A 104 23.98 31.92 -24.24
C ASP A 104 24.72 32.21 -25.56
N ASN A 105 24.18 33.16 -26.32
CA ASN A 105 24.96 33.97 -27.26
C ASN A 105 24.48 35.43 -27.10
N PRO A 106 25.39 36.40 -26.89
CA PRO A 106 25.10 37.72 -26.31
C PRO A 106 24.21 38.63 -27.16
#